data_AF-A0A4R8ETU8-F1
#
_entry.id   AF-A0A4R8ETU8-F1
#
_cell.length_a   1.000
_cell.length_b   1.000
_cell.length_c   1.000
_cell.angle_alpha   90.00
_cell.angle_beta   90.00
_cell.angle_gamma   90.00
#
_symmetry.space_group_name_H-M   'P 1'
#
loop_
_entity.id
_entity.type
_entity.pdbx_description
1 polymer ?
#
loop_
_entity_poly.entity_id
_entity_poly.type
_entity_poly.pdbx_seq_one_letter_code
_entity_poly.pdbx_strand_id
1 'polypeptide(L)'
;MSAIENDLDGYHTAPIMSAYSLIIKFNSIVPVDGTEYAGLDMKRLSLYAVIIMLIATAASLPFVLNAGFGQAPQGEGLSLVERSAHYVDGQFRNQVPTEGYTGKKSKLAAMWEFLTSKIENARPQQPLPLVKTDLANLPIEQDTMVWLGHSSWYIQLAGKRILIDPVFSSYAAPFSFLNKAFPGDYPWTAESMPVIDLLIISHDHYDHLDYATIKALKPKIRQVITPLGVGSHLRYWGVNSDIIHEKDWNQAVKVSNELTVHVLPARHFSGRSLKSNQTLWASFMFVTNDHKVYYSGDTGYGPHFKAIGEQFGSVDLAIMENGQYDEDWNNIHMMPNETAQAAVDLNAHAVLPGHAGRFVLAKHTWDAPYKSLAQASADKDFRLLTPKQGEPVLVNDNAQQFSAWWESAGAM
;
A
#
# COMPACT_ATOMS: atom_id res chain seq x y z
N MET A 1 2.11 47.27 62.94
CA MET A 1 1.79 47.94 61.67
C MET A 1 2.41 47.13 60.55
N SER A 2 1.56 46.72 59.60
CA SER A 2 1.82 46.11 58.29
C SER A 2 2.73 44.89 58.17
N ALA A 3 2.08 43.74 57.99
CA ALA A 3 2.60 42.59 57.25
C ALA A 3 2.59 42.89 55.74
N ILE A 4 3.60 42.42 55.00
CA ILE A 4 3.50 42.11 53.56
C ILE A 4 4.26 40.81 53.31
N GLU A 5 3.55 39.89 52.69
CA GLU A 5 3.87 38.50 52.40
C GLU A 5 4.78 38.30 51.19
N ASN A 6 5.25 37.06 51.11
CA ASN A 6 6.14 36.43 50.16
C ASN A 6 5.72 36.53 48.70
N ASP A 7 6.77 36.62 47.90
CA ASP A 7 6.88 36.35 46.48
C ASP A 7 6.89 34.82 46.25
N LEU A 8 6.17 34.35 45.22
CA LEU A 8 6.37 33.14 44.40
C LEU A 8 5.05 32.80 43.67
N ASP A 9 4.99 33.07 42.36
CA ASP A 9 4.53 32.13 41.32
C ASP A 9 4.30 32.84 39.96
N GLY A 10 5.22 32.62 39.03
CA GLY A 10 5.09 33.00 37.62
C GLY A 10 4.51 31.85 36.79
N TYR A 11 3.20 31.80 36.63
CA TYR A 11 2.50 31.02 35.61
C TYR A 11 1.60 31.95 34.78
N HIS A 12 2.01 32.26 33.55
CA HIS A 12 1.14 32.90 32.56
C HIS A 12 0.28 31.84 31.87
N THR A 13 -0.98 31.72 32.30
CA THR A 13 -2.04 31.06 31.54
C THR A 13 -2.70 32.08 30.61
N ALA A 14 -2.68 31.82 29.30
CA ALA A 14 -3.51 32.55 28.34
C ALA A 14 -4.96 32.08 28.47
N PRO A 15 -5.97 32.98 28.56
CA PRO A 15 -7.35 32.56 28.64
C PRO A 15 -7.86 32.10 27.27
N ILE A 16 -8.38 30.87 27.24
CA ILE A 16 -9.15 30.33 26.12
C ILE A 16 -10.43 31.18 25.99
N MET A 17 -10.48 32.06 25.00
CA MET A 17 -11.74 32.69 24.60
C MET A 17 -12.66 31.61 24.02
N SER A 18 -13.68 31.24 24.79
CA SER A 18 -14.81 30.43 24.32
C SER A 18 -15.49 31.13 23.13
N ALA A 19 -15.79 30.38 22.07
CA ALA A 19 -16.48 30.83 20.86
C ALA A 19 -17.81 31.56 21.13
N TYR A 20 -18.39 31.41 22.34
CA TYR A 20 -19.56 32.15 22.78
C TYR A 20 -19.34 33.65 22.93
N SER A 21 -18.13 34.14 23.24
CA SER A 21 -17.89 35.58 23.43
C SER A 21 -17.86 36.36 22.10
N LEU A 22 -17.51 35.68 21.00
CA LEU A 22 -17.50 36.29 19.66
C LEU A 22 -18.92 36.54 19.14
N ILE A 23 -19.88 35.69 19.51
CA ILE A 23 -21.29 35.78 19.10
C ILE A 23 -21.98 36.99 19.75
N ILE A 24 -21.59 37.37 20.97
CA ILE A 24 -22.24 38.47 21.71
C ILE A 24 -21.78 39.86 21.21
N LYS A 25 -20.56 39.98 20.65
CA LYS A 25 -20.05 41.27 20.16
C LYS A 25 -20.68 41.78 18.85
N PHE A 26 -21.45 40.96 18.14
CA PHE A 26 -22.16 41.37 16.92
C PHE A 26 -23.62 41.81 17.16
N ASN A 27 -24.14 41.71 18.39
CA ASN A 27 -25.53 42.03 18.71
C ASN A 27 -25.85 43.53 18.92
N SER A 28 -24.90 44.43 18.65
CA SER A 28 -25.11 45.87 18.85
C SER A 28 -24.52 46.70 17.72
N ILE A 29 -25.03 46.45 16.50
CA ILE A 29 -24.96 47.43 15.42
C ILE A 29 -26.41 47.70 14.98
N VAL A 30 -26.98 48.79 15.48
CA VAL A 30 -28.27 49.32 15.03
C VAL A 30 -27.99 50.30 13.89
N PRO A 31 -28.58 50.15 12.68
CA PRO A 31 -28.42 51.13 11.61
C PRO A 31 -29.28 52.38 11.89
N VAL A 32 -28.77 53.55 11.50
CA VAL A 32 -29.41 54.87 11.70
C VAL A 32 -30.52 55.16 10.67
N ASP A 33 -30.63 54.38 9.59
CA ASP A 33 -31.67 54.54 8.58
C ASP A 33 -32.45 53.23 8.44
N GLY A 34 -33.79 53.30 8.57
CA GLY A 34 -34.72 52.19 8.75
C GLY A 34 -34.91 51.25 7.56
N THR A 35 -33.84 50.81 6.91
CA THR A 35 -33.84 49.67 6.00
C THR A 35 -33.66 48.37 6.78
N GLU A 36 -34.73 47.59 6.93
CA GLU A 36 -34.62 46.19 7.35
C GLU A 36 -33.80 45.43 6.31
N TYR A 37 -32.56 45.08 6.64
CA TYR A 37 -31.93 43.95 5.97
C TYR A 37 -32.75 42.72 6.33
N ALA A 38 -33.24 42.00 5.31
CA ALA A 38 -33.71 40.63 5.46
C ALA A 38 -32.54 39.76 5.93
N GLY A 39 -32.21 39.85 7.21
CA GLY A 39 -31.13 39.11 7.84
C GLY A 39 -31.48 37.63 7.74
N LEU A 40 -30.52 36.81 7.27
CA LEU A 40 -30.64 35.37 7.44
C LEU A 40 -30.96 35.11 8.92
N ASP A 41 -32.11 34.50 9.16
CA ASP A 41 -32.59 34.15 10.50
C ASP A 41 -31.43 33.52 11.30
N MET A 42 -30.97 34.22 12.34
CA MET A 42 -29.80 33.77 13.10
C MET A 42 -30.01 32.37 13.68
N LYS A 43 -31.26 31.96 13.95
CA LYS A 43 -31.57 30.59 14.39
C LYS A 43 -31.29 29.57 13.29
N ARG A 44 -31.57 29.91 12.02
CA ARG A 44 -31.22 29.08 10.86
C ARG A 44 -29.71 29.01 10.65
N LEU A 45 -29.01 30.14 10.79
CA LEU A 45 -27.53 30.17 10.72
C LEU A 45 -26.88 29.32 11.81
N SER A 46 -27.32 29.44 13.07
CA SER A 46 -26.83 28.59 14.15
C SER A 46 -27.18 27.12 13.94
N LEU A 47 -28.38 26.82 13.44
CA LEU A 47 -28.78 25.45 13.10
C LEU A 47 -27.89 24.88 11.98
N TYR A 48 -27.61 25.63 10.92
CA TYR A 48 -26.70 25.20 9.86
C TYR A 48 -25.28 25.00 10.37
N ALA A 49 -24.76 25.88 11.24
CA ALA A 49 -23.45 25.73 11.84
C ALA A 49 -23.35 24.47 12.72
N VAL A 50 -24.38 24.18 13.52
CA VAL A 50 -24.45 22.94 14.32
C VAL A 50 -24.53 21.71 13.43
N ILE A 51 -25.35 21.73 12.37
CA ILE A 51 -25.43 20.64 11.40
C ILE A 51 -24.09 20.42 10.72
N ILE A 52 -23.40 21.49 10.28
CA ILE A 52 -22.07 21.40 9.66
C ILE A 52 -21.06 20.84 10.65
N MET A 53 -21.05 21.27 11.92
CA MET A 53 -20.17 20.72 12.95
C MET A 53 -20.47 19.25 13.23
N LEU A 54 -21.75 18.85 13.30
CA LEU A 54 -22.14 17.45 13.48
C LEU A 54 -21.70 16.59 12.28
N ILE A 55 -21.90 17.09 11.05
CA ILE A 55 -21.43 16.42 9.83
C ILE A 55 -19.91 16.32 9.82
N ALA A 56 -19.20 17.39 10.14
CA ALA A 56 -17.73 17.41 10.21
C ALA A 56 -17.20 16.45 11.29
N THR A 57 -17.85 16.41 12.45
CA THR A 57 -17.50 15.50 13.55
C THR A 57 -17.77 14.05 13.17
N ALA A 58 -18.94 13.77 12.60
CA ALA A 58 -19.29 12.44 12.08
C ALA A 58 -18.36 12.00 10.93
N ALA A 59 -17.88 12.94 10.11
CA ALA A 59 -16.91 12.67 9.05
C ALA A 59 -15.49 12.46 9.59
N SER A 60 -15.10 13.11 10.69
CA SER A 60 -13.77 12.95 11.31
C SER A 60 -13.68 11.75 12.25
N LEU A 61 -14.78 11.35 12.88
CA LEU A 61 -14.83 10.29 13.89
C LEU A 61 -14.25 8.95 13.38
N PRO A 62 -14.52 8.51 12.13
CA PRO A 62 -13.92 7.29 11.59
C PRO A 62 -12.39 7.37 11.46
N PHE A 63 -11.83 8.54 11.14
CA PHE A 63 -10.37 8.72 11.04
C PHE A 63 -9.69 8.58 12.41
N VAL A 64 -10.39 8.97 13.49
CA VAL A 64 -9.86 8.90 14.86
C VAL A 64 -10.09 7.53 15.48
N LEU A 65 -11.21 6.87 15.18
CA LEU A 65 -11.59 5.60 15.80
C LEU A 65 -11.14 4.36 15.03
N ASN A 66 -10.88 4.46 13.72
CA ASN A 66 -10.43 3.33 12.93
C ASN A 66 -8.90 3.23 12.96
N ALA A 67 -8.39 2.33 13.80
CA ALA A 67 -6.96 2.04 13.91
C ALA A 67 -6.31 1.65 12.57
N GLY A 68 -7.08 1.22 11.57
CA GLY A 68 -6.61 0.89 10.24
C GLY A 68 -6.04 2.07 9.45
N PHE A 69 -6.32 3.32 9.83
CA PHE A 69 -5.63 4.50 9.29
C PHE A 69 -4.14 4.55 9.66
N GLY A 70 -3.74 3.81 10.70
CA GLY A 70 -2.37 3.83 11.20
C GLY A 70 -2.01 5.18 11.83
N GLN A 71 -0.71 5.39 11.98
CA GLN A 71 -0.13 6.62 12.52
C GLN A 71 1.05 7.07 11.66
N ALA A 72 1.07 8.34 11.26
CA ALA A 72 2.22 8.92 10.56
C ALA A 72 3.49 8.93 11.45
N PRO A 73 4.70 9.00 10.88
CA PRO A 73 5.94 9.09 11.64
C PRO A 73 5.93 10.28 12.61
N GLN A 74 6.38 10.05 13.84
CA GLN A 74 6.46 11.05 14.92
C GLN A 74 7.74 10.81 15.74
N GLY A 75 8.19 11.83 16.48
CA GLY A 75 9.35 11.73 17.38
C GLY A 75 10.63 11.24 16.68
N GLU A 76 11.24 10.19 17.21
CA GLU A 76 12.43 9.56 16.61
C GLU A 76 12.17 8.98 15.22
N GLY A 77 10.97 8.44 14.97
CA GLY A 77 10.58 7.92 13.66
C GLY A 77 10.48 9.02 12.60
N LEU A 78 10.00 10.21 12.99
CA LEU A 78 10.00 11.38 12.09
C LEU A 78 11.43 11.86 11.84
N SER A 79 12.26 11.94 12.90
CA SER A 79 13.68 12.29 12.77
C SER A 79 14.43 11.34 11.82
N LEU A 80 14.08 10.06 11.80
CA LEU A 80 14.65 9.07 10.88
C LEU A 80 14.26 9.36 9.43
N VAL A 81 12.98 9.63 9.19
CA VAL A 81 12.45 9.98 7.87
C VAL A 81 13.05 11.28 7.33
N GLU A 82 13.15 12.31 8.16
CA GLU A 82 13.69 13.63 7.78
C GLU A 82 15.19 13.62 7.43
N ARG A 83 15.92 12.57 7.83
CA ARG A 83 17.34 12.38 7.43
C ARG A 83 17.50 11.81 6.03
N SER A 84 16.44 11.26 5.44
CA SER A 84 16.47 10.75 4.08
C SER A 84 16.67 11.91 3.08
N ALA A 85 17.58 11.72 2.13
CA ALA A 85 17.73 12.64 1.00
C ALA A 85 16.48 12.67 0.09
N HIS A 86 15.60 11.67 0.21
CA HIS A 86 14.37 11.54 -0.56
C HIS A 86 13.16 12.18 0.12
N TYR A 87 13.28 12.60 1.39
CA TYR A 87 12.23 13.30 2.13
C TYR A 87 12.45 14.82 2.08
N VAL A 88 11.67 15.51 1.24
CA VAL A 88 11.87 16.93 0.93
C VAL A 88 10.56 17.70 1.05
N ASP A 89 10.58 18.79 1.82
CA ASP A 89 9.42 19.64 2.13
C ASP A 89 8.26 18.86 2.78
N GLY A 90 8.61 17.97 3.72
CA GLY A 90 7.63 17.22 4.51
C GLY A 90 6.96 16.06 3.77
N GLN A 91 7.57 15.55 2.70
CA GLN A 91 7.10 14.36 1.98
C GLN A 91 8.22 13.65 1.22
N PHE A 92 8.09 12.34 1.01
CA PHE A 92 8.93 11.59 0.09
C PHE A 92 8.66 11.97 -1.38
N ARG A 93 9.69 11.87 -2.23
CA ARG A 93 9.61 12.18 -3.66
C ARG A 93 10.18 11.06 -4.52
N ASN A 94 9.55 10.83 -5.66
CA ASN A 94 10.08 9.96 -6.71
C ASN A 94 11.39 10.51 -7.29
N GLN A 95 12.25 9.61 -7.77
CA GLN A 95 13.52 9.97 -8.43
C GLN A 95 13.31 10.72 -9.75
N VAL A 96 12.15 10.51 -10.38
CA VAL A 96 11.70 11.22 -11.58
C VAL A 96 10.41 11.98 -11.27
N PRO A 97 10.17 13.15 -11.90
CA PRO A 97 8.88 13.83 -11.80
C PRO A 97 7.73 12.87 -12.08
N THR A 98 6.77 12.83 -11.14
CA THR A 98 5.71 11.82 -11.14
C THR A 98 4.41 12.49 -10.75
N GLU A 99 3.53 12.65 -11.73
CA GLU A 99 2.15 13.06 -11.50
C GLU A 99 1.31 11.80 -11.27
N GLY A 100 0.74 11.66 -10.07
CA GLY A 100 -0.08 10.48 -9.73
C GLY A 100 -1.43 10.41 -10.46
N TYR A 101 -1.84 11.50 -11.12
CA TYR A 101 -3.00 11.50 -12.01
C TYR A 101 -2.63 12.25 -13.29
N THR A 102 -2.65 11.53 -14.41
CA THR A 102 -2.29 11.97 -15.77
C THR A 102 -3.52 12.18 -16.66
N GLY A 103 -4.71 11.87 -16.14
CA GLY A 103 -5.97 11.99 -16.88
C GLY A 103 -6.32 13.43 -17.27
N LYS A 104 -7.05 13.57 -18.38
CA LYS A 104 -7.47 14.89 -18.92
C LYS A 104 -8.63 15.53 -18.16
N LYS A 105 -9.43 14.72 -17.45
CA LYS A 105 -10.59 15.20 -16.67
C LYS A 105 -10.11 15.86 -15.37
N SER A 106 -10.92 16.73 -14.77
CA SER A 106 -10.62 17.19 -13.41
C SER A 106 -10.66 16.01 -12.43
N LYS A 107 -9.85 16.06 -11.36
CA LYS A 107 -9.81 14.99 -10.34
C LYS A 107 -11.19 14.66 -9.77
N LEU A 108 -12.04 15.67 -9.57
CA LEU A 108 -13.41 15.48 -9.08
C LEU A 108 -14.30 14.76 -10.10
N ALA A 109 -14.19 15.09 -11.38
CA ALA A 109 -14.92 14.41 -12.44
C ALA A 109 -14.44 12.95 -12.60
N ALA A 110 -13.12 12.71 -12.54
CA ALA A 110 -12.56 11.35 -12.60
C ALA A 110 -12.97 10.51 -11.39
N MET A 111 -12.97 11.08 -10.18
CA MET A 111 -13.47 10.42 -8.98
C MET A 111 -14.95 10.07 -9.09
N TRP A 112 -15.78 11.01 -9.58
CA TRP A 112 -17.21 10.77 -9.80
C TRP A 112 -17.44 9.65 -10.82
N GLU A 113 -16.70 9.67 -11.93
CA GLU A 113 -16.74 8.63 -12.94
C GLU A 113 -16.32 7.27 -12.37
N PHE A 114 -15.24 7.20 -11.60
CA PHE A 114 -14.80 5.95 -10.96
C PHE A 114 -15.87 5.38 -10.01
N LEU A 115 -16.56 6.25 -9.26
CA LEU A 115 -17.62 5.83 -8.33
C LEU A 115 -18.94 5.45 -9.01
N THR A 116 -19.23 6.00 -10.19
CA THR A 116 -20.53 5.82 -10.87
C THR A 116 -20.47 4.90 -12.08
N SER A 117 -19.32 4.78 -12.73
CA SER A 117 -19.15 3.97 -13.93
C SER A 117 -19.05 2.51 -13.54
N LYS A 118 -19.91 1.70 -14.13
CA LYS A 118 -19.85 0.25 -13.99
C LYS A 118 -18.93 -0.29 -15.07
N ILE A 119 -17.83 -0.90 -14.64
CA ILE A 119 -16.89 -1.53 -15.55
C ILE A 119 -17.35 -2.96 -15.76
N GLU A 120 -17.78 -3.24 -16.98
CA GLU A 120 -18.28 -4.55 -17.36
C GLU A 120 -17.18 -5.59 -17.21
N ASN A 121 -17.50 -6.73 -16.59
CA ASN A 121 -16.55 -7.82 -16.35
C ASN A 121 -15.27 -7.41 -15.56
N ALA A 122 -15.31 -6.34 -14.75
CA ALA A 122 -14.22 -5.97 -13.85
C ALA A 122 -13.99 -7.01 -12.72
N ARG A 123 -14.98 -7.87 -12.49
CA ARG A 123 -14.96 -8.90 -11.45
C ARG A 123 -15.36 -10.23 -12.08
N PRO A 124 -14.70 -11.35 -11.72
CA PRO A 124 -15.09 -12.64 -12.26
C PRO A 124 -16.45 -13.07 -11.70
N GLN A 125 -17.24 -13.75 -12.53
CA GLN A 125 -18.56 -14.26 -12.13
C GLN A 125 -18.45 -15.48 -11.20
N GLN A 126 -17.38 -16.28 -11.38
CA GLN A 126 -17.04 -17.42 -10.56
C GLN A 126 -15.73 -17.17 -9.82
N PRO A 127 -15.46 -17.89 -8.71
CA PRO A 127 -14.13 -17.87 -8.10
C PRO A 127 -13.03 -18.22 -9.10
N LEU A 128 -11.90 -17.52 -9.00
CA LEU A 128 -10.73 -17.86 -9.80
C LEU A 128 -10.22 -19.26 -9.42
N PRO A 129 -9.61 -20.01 -10.37
CA PRO A 129 -8.96 -21.29 -10.05
C PRO A 129 -7.92 -21.11 -8.95
N LEU A 130 -8.00 -21.97 -7.93
CA LEU A 130 -7.15 -21.89 -6.74
C LEU A 130 -6.64 -23.28 -6.34
N VAL A 131 -5.38 -23.37 -5.95
CA VAL A 131 -4.76 -24.55 -5.36
C VAL A 131 -4.62 -24.34 -3.86
N LYS A 132 -5.23 -25.21 -3.04
CA LYS A 132 -5.21 -25.09 -1.57
C LYS A 132 -3.91 -25.64 -0.98
N THR A 133 -2.79 -24.99 -1.27
CA THR A 133 -1.48 -25.39 -0.76
C THR A 133 -1.38 -25.17 0.74
N ASP A 134 -0.94 -26.22 1.45
CA ASP A 134 -0.62 -26.18 2.87
C ASP A 134 0.77 -25.56 3.09
N LEU A 135 0.79 -24.24 3.30
CA LEU A 135 2.03 -23.47 3.49
C LEU A 135 2.85 -23.94 4.68
N ALA A 136 2.23 -24.52 5.71
CA ALA A 136 2.93 -24.92 6.93
C ALA A 136 3.79 -26.18 6.72
N ASN A 137 3.38 -27.05 5.80
CA ASN A 137 4.02 -28.34 5.51
C ASN A 137 4.90 -28.34 4.25
N LEU A 138 5.11 -27.18 3.60
CA LEU A 138 6.07 -27.07 2.51
C LEU A 138 7.51 -27.32 3.02
N PRO A 139 8.35 -28.09 2.30
CA PRO A 139 9.72 -28.37 2.71
C PRO A 139 10.56 -27.09 2.81
N ILE A 140 11.08 -26.78 4.00
CA ILE A 140 11.77 -25.50 4.25
C ILE A 140 13.04 -25.29 3.42
N GLU A 141 13.70 -26.39 3.03
CA GLU A 141 14.91 -26.37 2.18
C GLU A 141 14.59 -26.19 0.69
N GLN A 142 13.31 -26.20 0.31
CA GLN A 142 12.89 -26.04 -1.07
C GLN A 142 12.45 -24.59 -1.33
N ASP A 143 13.25 -23.88 -2.12
CA ASP A 143 12.90 -22.52 -2.53
C ASP A 143 11.62 -22.52 -3.39
N THR A 144 10.55 -21.97 -2.82
CA THR A 144 9.17 -22.08 -3.32
C THR A 144 8.44 -20.77 -3.16
N MET A 145 7.67 -20.37 -4.17
CA MET A 145 6.84 -19.17 -4.13
C MET A 145 5.37 -19.55 -4.32
N VAL A 146 4.49 -18.94 -3.54
CA VAL A 146 3.05 -19.17 -3.59
C VAL A 146 2.34 -17.82 -3.63
N TRP A 147 1.63 -17.57 -4.72
CA TRP A 147 0.81 -16.38 -4.88
C TRP A 147 -0.48 -16.50 -4.06
N LEU A 148 -0.68 -15.59 -3.11
CA LEU A 148 -1.85 -15.60 -2.21
C LEU A 148 -2.97 -14.67 -2.68
N GLY A 149 -2.80 -14.01 -3.83
CA GLY A 149 -3.74 -13.06 -4.42
C GLY A 149 -3.26 -11.61 -4.30
N HIS A 150 -3.60 -10.76 -5.28
CA HIS A 150 -3.12 -9.39 -5.36
C HIS A 150 -1.58 -9.36 -5.32
N SER A 151 -1.04 -8.57 -4.41
CA SER A 151 0.39 -8.45 -4.11
C SER A 151 0.84 -9.29 -2.91
N SER A 152 -0.02 -10.17 -2.37
CA SER A 152 0.34 -11.05 -1.26
C SER A 152 1.08 -12.30 -1.75
N TRP A 153 2.27 -12.54 -1.20
CA TRP A 153 3.12 -13.69 -1.55
C TRP A 153 3.66 -14.38 -0.31
N TYR A 154 3.63 -15.71 -0.32
CA TYR A 154 4.42 -16.54 0.59
C TYR A 154 5.62 -17.11 -0.17
N ILE A 155 6.80 -16.98 0.40
CA ILE A 155 8.05 -17.43 -0.19
C ILE A 155 8.83 -18.25 0.84
N GLN A 156 9.31 -19.42 0.44
CA GLN A 156 10.44 -20.07 1.07
C GLN A 156 11.68 -19.78 0.24
N LEU A 157 12.69 -19.18 0.86
CA LEU A 157 13.94 -18.83 0.19
C LEU A 157 15.09 -18.92 1.18
N ALA A 158 16.13 -19.69 0.85
CA ALA A 158 17.30 -19.92 1.73
C ALA A 158 16.90 -20.33 3.16
N GLY A 159 15.96 -21.28 3.27
CA GLY A 159 15.49 -21.80 4.55
C GLY A 159 14.65 -20.81 5.39
N LYS A 160 14.20 -19.68 4.81
CA LYS A 160 13.36 -18.67 5.48
C LYS A 160 11.95 -18.66 4.94
N ARG A 161 10.97 -18.54 5.83
CA ARG A 161 9.56 -18.26 5.49
C ARG A 161 9.34 -16.76 5.44
N ILE A 162 9.19 -16.24 4.23
CA ILE A 162 9.01 -14.82 3.93
C ILE A 162 7.55 -14.60 3.53
N LEU A 163 6.91 -13.59 4.11
CA LEU A 163 5.57 -13.16 3.74
C LEU A 163 5.63 -11.72 3.25
N ILE A 164 5.09 -11.45 2.06
CA ILE A 164 5.13 -10.13 1.42
C ILE A 164 3.72 -9.59 1.30
N ASP A 165 3.54 -8.32 1.67
CA ASP A 165 2.30 -7.52 1.54
C ASP A 165 1.01 -8.32 1.81
N PRO A 166 0.86 -8.96 2.99
CA PRO A 166 -0.24 -9.86 3.25
C PRO A 166 -1.56 -9.10 3.49
N VAL A 167 -2.55 -9.37 2.64
CA VAL A 167 -3.93 -8.88 2.79
C VAL A 167 -4.91 -10.04 2.74
N PHE A 168 -5.28 -10.55 3.91
CA PHE A 168 -6.25 -11.64 4.06
C PHE A 168 -7.68 -11.15 4.28
N SER A 169 -7.84 -9.85 4.53
CA SER A 169 -9.15 -9.21 4.60
C SER A 169 -9.92 -9.36 3.28
N SER A 170 -11.25 -9.39 3.39
CA SER A 170 -12.16 -9.45 2.24
C SER A 170 -12.37 -8.10 1.55
N TYR A 171 -11.56 -7.10 1.90
CA TYR A 171 -11.59 -5.74 1.36
C TYR A 171 -10.20 -5.10 1.47
N ALA A 172 -9.93 -4.13 0.61
CA ALA A 172 -8.69 -3.35 0.62
C ALA A 172 -8.98 -1.84 0.57
N ALA A 173 -9.48 -1.34 1.70
CA ALA A 173 -9.92 0.05 1.84
C ALA A 173 -10.01 0.42 3.33
N PRO A 174 -10.09 1.72 3.68
CA PRO A 174 -10.35 2.15 5.06
C PRO A 174 -11.67 1.61 5.61
N PHE A 175 -12.64 1.29 4.75
CA PHE A 175 -13.95 0.79 5.13
C PHE A 175 -14.27 -0.54 4.46
N SER A 176 -14.82 -1.49 5.23
CA SER A 176 -15.06 -2.88 4.81
C SER A 176 -16.05 -3.08 3.68
N PHE A 177 -16.84 -2.05 3.34
CA PHE A 177 -17.80 -2.09 2.24
C PHE A 177 -17.20 -1.66 0.89
N LEU A 178 -15.99 -1.08 0.87
CA LEU A 178 -15.28 -0.64 -0.33
C LEU A 178 -14.26 -1.70 -0.79
N ASN A 179 -13.94 -1.72 -2.08
CA ASN A 179 -12.88 -2.57 -2.67
C ASN A 179 -12.94 -4.04 -2.23
N LYS A 180 -14.12 -4.67 -2.37
CA LYS A 180 -14.34 -6.05 -1.93
C LYS A 180 -13.58 -7.07 -2.77
N ALA A 181 -12.91 -7.99 -2.09
CA ALA A 181 -12.12 -9.05 -2.67
C ALA A 181 -12.98 -10.08 -3.43
N PHE A 182 -12.51 -10.54 -4.59
CA PHE A 182 -13.15 -11.50 -5.50
C PHE A 182 -13.81 -12.67 -4.76
N PRO A 183 -14.90 -13.24 -5.32
CA PRO A 183 -15.55 -14.36 -4.66
C PRO A 183 -14.58 -15.55 -4.65
N GLY A 184 -14.51 -16.27 -3.52
CA GLY A 184 -13.63 -17.42 -3.39
C GLY A 184 -13.45 -17.86 -1.95
N ASP A 185 -13.01 -19.10 -1.80
CA ASP A 185 -12.64 -19.70 -0.52
C ASP A 185 -11.11 -19.70 -0.40
N TYR A 186 -10.58 -18.67 0.26
CA TYR A 186 -9.14 -18.44 0.40
C TYR A 186 -8.66 -19.10 1.69
N PRO A 187 -7.84 -20.17 1.63
CA PRO A 187 -7.50 -20.98 2.81
C PRO A 187 -6.42 -20.35 3.70
N TRP A 188 -5.76 -19.30 3.21
CA TRP A 188 -4.66 -18.64 3.92
C TRP A 188 -5.22 -17.57 4.85
N THR A 189 -5.22 -17.89 6.13
CA THR A 189 -5.63 -16.99 7.22
C THR A 189 -4.46 -16.79 8.17
N ALA A 190 -4.60 -15.85 9.09
CA ALA A 190 -3.58 -15.64 10.10
C ALA A 190 -3.38 -16.89 10.98
N GLU A 191 -4.43 -17.68 11.20
CA GLU A 191 -4.41 -18.92 11.98
C GLU A 191 -3.66 -20.04 11.24
N SER A 192 -3.90 -20.22 9.94
CA SER A 192 -3.25 -21.29 9.14
C SER A 192 -1.81 -20.97 8.75
N MET A 193 -1.39 -19.71 8.84
CA MET A 193 -0.03 -19.29 8.47
C MET A 193 1.03 -19.93 9.40
N PRO A 194 2.14 -20.49 8.89
CA PRO A 194 3.26 -20.89 9.75
C PRO A 194 3.93 -19.68 10.42
N VAL A 195 4.99 -19.94 11.20
CA VAL A 195 5.90 -18.87 11.63
C VAL A 195 6.42 -18.11 10.41
N ILE A 196 6.49 -16.79 10.53
CA ILE A 196 6.98 -15.87 9.50
C ILE A 196 8.36 -15.39 9.97
N ASP A 197 9.41 -15.90 9.34
CA ASP A 197 10.78 -15.48 9.66
C ASP A 197 11.00 -14.02 9.25
N LEU A 198 10.38 -13.60 8.14
CA LEU A 198 10.49 -12.25 7.61
C LEU A 198 9.17 -11.78 7.00
N LEU A 199 8.64 -10.67 7.50
CA LEU A 199 7.57 -9.91 6.86
C LEU A 199 8.18 -8.78 6.02
N ILE A 200 7.72 -8.64 4.79
CA ILE A 200 8.05 -7.53 3.89
C ILE A 200 6.80 -6.71 3.65
N ILE A 201 6.90 -5.40 3.84
CA ILE A 201 5.86 -4.44 3.47
C ILE A 201 6.45 -3.45 2.47
N SER A 202 5.87 -3.31 1.27
CA SER A 202 6.39 -2.43 0.22
C SER A 202 6.02 -0.97 0.39
N HIS A 203 4.82 -0.69 0.86
CA HIS A 203 4.33 0.66 1.11
C HIS A 203 3.05 0.60 1.96
N ASP A 204 2.49 1.77 2.28
CA ASP A 204 1.42 1.87 3.26
C ASP A 204 -0.01 1.85 2.69
N HIS A 205 -0.26 1.49 1.43
CA HIS A 205 -1.63 1.41 0.92
C HIS A 205 -2.41 0.23 1.54
N TYR A 206 -3.74 0.31 1.50
CA TYR A 206 -4.63 -0.64 2.18
C TYR A 206 -4.61 -2.05 1.58
N ASP A 207 -4.26 -2.17 0.31
CA ASP A 207 -4.11 -3.41 -0.45
C ASP A 207 -2.72 -4.04 -0.35
N HIS A 208 -1.79 -3.41 0.39
CA HIS A 208 -0.46 -3.92 0.70
C HIS A 208 -0.20 -4.05 2.21
N LEU A 209 -0.86 -3.20 3.01
CA LEU A 209 -0.71 -3.15 4.46
C LEU A 209 -2.09 -3.17 5.13
N ASP A 210 -2.56 -4.38 5.45
CA ASP A 210 -3.85 -4.60 6.09
C ASP A 210 -3.74 -4.70 7.62
N TYR A 211 -4.43 -3.80 8.32
CA TYR A 211 -4.43 -3.75 9.79
C TYR A 211 -4.89 -5.06 10.43
N ALA A 212 -5.98 -5.66 9.93
CA ALA A 212 -6.54 -6.87 10.53
C ALA A 212 -5.57 -8.05 10.37
N THR A 213 -5.01 -8.20 9.17
CA THR A 213 -3.99 -9.22 8.86
C THR A 213 -2.75 -9.05 9.73
N ILE A 214 -2.16 -7.85 9.79
CA ILE A 214 -0.96 -7.60 10.61
C ILE A 214 -1.23 -7.85 12.09
N LYS A 215 -2.36 -7.38 12.63
CA LYS A 215 -2.69 -7.58 14.04
C LYS A 215 -2.81 -9.06 14.40
N ALA A 216 -3.42 -9.85 13.51
CA ALA A 216 -3.60 -11.29 13.72
C ALA A 216 -2.30 -12.08 13.52
N LEU A 217 -1.45 -11.68 12.56
CA LEU A 217 -0.16 -12.33 12.29
C LEU A 217 0.95 -11.94 13.27
N LYS A 218 0.81 -10.81 13.99
CA LYS A 218 1.82 -10.28 14.90
C LYS A 218 2.54 -11.32 15.76
N PRO A 219 1.86 -12.29 16.42
CA PRO A 219 2.55 -13.28 17.26
C PRO A 219 3.46 -14.25 16.50
N LYS A 220 3.33 -14.34 15.18
CA LYS A 220 4.05 -15.26 14.30
C LYS A 220 5.25 -14.63 13.58
N ILE A 221 5.37 -13.30 13.61
CA ILE A 221 6.39 -12.54 12.88
C ILE A 221 7.68 -12.43 13.70
N ARG A 222 8.81 -12.77 13.09
CA ARG A 222 10.14 -12.70 13.73
C ARG A 222 10.92 -11.44 13.38
N GLN A 223 10.86 -11.00 12.13
CA GLN A 223 11.46 -9.76 11.64
C GLN A 223 10.54 -9.09 10.62
N VAL A 224 10.65 -7.78 10.50
CA VAL A 224 9.97 -6.98 9.48
C VAL A 224 11.00 -6.13 8.76
N ILE A 225 10.97 -6.10 7.43
CA ILE A 225 11.69 -5.12 6.62
C ILE A 225 10.66 -4.30 5.84
N THR A 226 10.81 -2.98 5.90
CA THR A 226 9.87 -2.04 5.29
C THR A 226 10.59 -0.74 4.92
N PRO A 227 10.07 0.08 4.00
CA PRO A 227 10.64 1.40 3.74
C PRO A 227 10.49 2.33 4.94
N LEU A 228 11.28 3.42 4.96
CA LEU A 228 11.20 4.45 5.98
C LEU A 228 9.77 4.97 6.20
N GLY A 229 9.37 5.09 7.46
CA GLY A 229 8.10 5.65 7.88
C GLY A 229 6.98 4.63 7.97
N VAL A 230 6.97 3.56 7.17
CA VAL A 230 5.91 2.53 7.24
C VAL A 230 5.90 1.82 8.60
N GLY A 231 7.06 1.71 9.25
CA GLY A 231 7.17 1.12 10.58
C GLY A 231 6.39 1.87 11.66
N SER A 232 6.02 3.14 11.45
CA SER A 232 5.18 3.88 12.40
C SER A 232 3.78 3.27 12.53
N HIS A 233 3.21 2.76 11.43
CA HIS A 233 1.92 2.05 11.47
C HIS A 233 2.03 0.74 12.24
N LEU A 234 3.09 -0.04 11.98
CA LEU A 234 3.32 -1.32 12.65
C LEU A 234 3.51 -1.15 14.16
N ARG A 235 4.31 -0.16 14.58
CA ARG A 235 4.50 0.19 16.00
C ARG A 235 3.19 0.64 16.64
N TYR A 236 2.41 1.47 15.96
CA TYR A 236 1.09 1.90 16.43
C TYR A 236 0.13 0.71 16.63
N TRP A 237 0.21 -0.31 15.77
CA TRP A 237 -0.55 -1.56 15.91
C TRP A 237 0.08 -2.55 16.91
N GLY A 238 1.15 -2.13 17.57
CA GLY A 238 1.81 -2.84 18.67
C GLY A 238 2.74 -3.96 18.24
N VAL A 239 3.27 -3.93 17.00
CA VAL A 239 4.43 -4.74 16.60
C VAL A 239 5.66 -4.22 17.35
N ASN A 240 6.49 -5.12 17.88
CA ASN A 240 7.68 -4.75 18.63
C ASN A 240 8.64 -3.93 17.73
N SER A 241 9.14 -2.80 18.21
CA SER A 241 10.11 -1.95 17.49
C SER A 241 11.40 -2.69 17.15
N ASP A 242 11.85 -3.59 18.01
CA ASP A 242 13.18 -4.22 17.91
C ASP A 242 13.30 -5.18 16.72
N ILE A 243 12.15 -5.61 16.18
CA ILE A 243 12.08 -6.51 15.03
C ILE A 243 11.77 -5.77 13.72
N ILE A 244 11.61 -4.43 13.75
CA ILE A 244 11.26 -3.62 12.59
C ILE A 244 12.53 -2.95 12.04
N HIS A 245 12.86 -3.28 10.80
CA HIS A 245 13.96 -2.68 10.05
C HIS A 245 13.38 -1.74 8.98
N GLU A 246 13.34 -0.44 9.31
CA GLU A 246 13.00 0.61 8.35
C GLU A 246 14.25 1.02 7.55
N LYS A 247 14.15 1.01 6.22
CA LYS A 247 15.26 1.29 5.31
C LYS A 247 14.87 2.27 4.22
N ASP A 248 15.85 3.08 3.82
CA ASP A 248 15.76 3.91 2.64
C ASP A 248 16.13 3.11 1.39
N TRP A 249 15.88 3.68 0.21
CA TRP A 249 16.34 3.08 -1.05
C TRP A 249 17.86 2.88 -1.07
N ASN A 250 18.26 1.81 -1.74
CA ASN A 250 19.65 1.35 -1.89
C ASN A 250 20.32 0.95 -0.56
N GLN A 251 19.53 0.74 0.50
CA GLN A 251 20.01 0.12 1.73
C GLN A 251 19.67 -1.38 1.76
N ALA A 252 20.34 -2.12 2.64
CA ALA A 252 20.14 -3.55 2.76
C ALA A 252 20.05 -3.99 4.23
N VAL A 253 19.45 -5.16 4.44
CA VAL A 253 19.39 -5.88 5.71
C VAL A 253 19.92 -7.28 5.47
N LYS A 254 20.98 -7.65 6.18
CA LYS A 254 21.47 -9.03 6.21
C LYS A 254 20.59 -9.83 7.17
N VAL A 255 19.69 -10.66 6.64
CA VAL A 255 18.72 -11.45 7.41
C VAL A 255 19.36 -12.71 7.99
N SER A 256 20.29 -13.32 7.24
CA SER A 256 21.10 -14.46 7.67
C SER A 256 22.43 -14.47 6.92
N ASN A 257 23.22 -15.54 7.04
CA ASN A 257 24.43 -15.67 6.22
C ASN A 257 24.10 -15.95 4.75
N GLU A 258 22.91 -16.52 4.51
CA GLU A 258 22.45 -17.03 3.22
C GLU A 258 21.43 -16.10 2.54
N LEU A 259 20.94 -15.06 3.23
CA LEU A 259 19.92 -14.14 2.71
C LEU A 259 20.21 -12.70 3.10
N THR A 260 20.31 -11.84 2.09
CA THR A 260 20.32 -10.37 2.22
C THR A 260 19.13 -9.79 1.45
N VAL A 261 18.44 -8.83 2.05
CA VAL A 261 17.33 -8.11 1.40
C VAL A 261 17.74 -6.67 1.17
N HIS A 262 17.67 -6.24 -0.09
CA HIS A 262 17.89 -4.86 -0.50
C HIS A 262 16.55 -4.16 -0.65
N VAL A 263 16.44 -2.95 -0.10
CA VAL A 263 15.30 -2.05 -0.29
C VAL A 263 15.64 -1.12 -1.43
N LEU A 264 14.88 -1.17 -2.51
CA LEU A 264 15.23 -0.57 -3.80
C LEU A 264 14.18 0.44 -4.27
N PRO A 265 14.54 1.35 -5.18
CA PRO A 265 13.59 2.33 -5.70
C PRO A 265 12.36 1.71 -6.36
N ALA A 266 11.24 2.40 -6.21
CA ALA A 266 10.00 2.20 -6.96
C ALA A 266 9.42 3.59 -7.31
N ARG A 267 8.61 3.67 -8.36
CA ARG A 267 7.95 4.91 -8.80
C ARG A 267 6.48 4.90 -8.41
N HIS A 268 6.16 5.34 -7.21
CA HIS A 268 4.80 5.26 -6.66
C HIS A 268 4.52 6.41 -5.67
N PHE A 269 3.57 6.23 -4.77
CA PHE A 269 3.24 7.18 -3.71
C PHE A 269 2.81 6.42 -2.45
N SER A 270 2.54 7.13 -1.36
CA SER A 270 1.99 6.53 -0.14
C SER A 270 0.84 7.38 0.41
N GLY A 271 0.00 6.79 1.24
CA GLY A 271 -1.05 7.49 1.94
C GLY A 271 -2.17 6.61 2.44
N ARG A 272 -2.48 6.74 3.73
CA ARG A 272 -3.67 6.14 4.36
C ARG A 272 -4.71 7.17 4.78
N SER A 273 -4.34 8.46 4.84
CA SER A 273 -5.18 9.53 5.38
C SER A 273 -5.16 10.77 4.46
N LEU A 274 -5.39 11.96 5.01
CA LEU A 274 -5.45 13.21 4.25
C LEU A 274 -4.09 13.66 3.67
N LYS A 275 -2.99 13.27 4.31
CA LYS A 275 -1.63 13.57 3.84
C LYS A 275 -1.01 12.33 3.20
N SER A 276 -0.53 12.50 1.98
CA SER A 276 0.22 11.48 1.25
C SER A 276 1.73 11.62 1.47
N ASN A 277 2.48 10.59 1.09
CA ASN A 277 3.95 10.59 1.00
C ASN A 277 4.67 10.88 2.32
N GLN A 278 4.05 10.58 3.46
CA GLN A 278 4.69 10.67 4.78
C GLN A 278 5.58 9.46 5.08
N THR A 279 5.39 8.38 4.33
CA THR A 279 6.14 7.12 4.38
C THR A 279 6.70 6.83 2.99
N LEU A 280 7.80 6.11 2.90
CA LEU A 280 8.42 5.70 1.64
C LEU A 280 7.72 4.45 1.07
N TRP A 281 7.86 4.25 -0.24
CA TRP A 281 7.47 3.05 -0.99
C TRP A 281 8.71 2.42 -1.61
N ALA A 282 8.78 1.10 -1.76
CA ALA A 282 9.96 0.45 -2.32
C ALA A 282 9.66 -0.87 -3.05
N SER A 283 10.60 -1.25 -3.89
CA SER A 283 10.78 -2.62 -4.37
C SER A 283 11.85 -3.33 -3.54
N PHE A 284 11.99 -4.66 -3.71
CA PHE A 284 12.95 -5.47 -2.93
C PHE A 284 13.70 -6.45 -3.80
N MET A 285 14.99 -6.63 -3.51
CA MET A 285 15.79 -7.73 -4.03
C MET A 285 16.20 -8.65 -2.88
N PHE A 286 15.83 -9.92 -2.98
CA PHE A 286 16.25 -11.00 -2.10
C PHE A 286 17.43 -11.70 -2.74
N VAL A 287 18.61 -11.53 -2.15
CA VAL A 287 19.86 -12.12 -2.65
C VAL A 287 20.26 -13.25 -1.73
N THR A 288 20.33 -14.46 -2.29
CA THR A 288 20.91 -15.65 -1.66
C THR A 288 22.24 -16.00 -2.32
N ASN A 289 22.85 -17.11 -1.88
CA ASN A 289 24.04 -17.65 -2.54
C ASN A 289 23.73 -18.15 -3.96
N ASP A 290 22.50 -18.59 -4.21
CA ASP A 290 22.10 -19.29 -5.43
C ASP A 290 21.14 -18.49 -6.31
N HIS A 291 20.36 -17.59 -5.71
CA HIS A 291 19.24 -16.91 -6.37
C HIS A 291 19.16 -15.41 -6.06
N LYS A 292 18.69 -14.65 -7.04
CA LYS A 292 18.20 -13.28 -6.87
C LYS A 292 16.73 -13.22 -7.26
N VAL A 293 15.87 -12.98 -6.27
CA VAL A 293 14.43 -12.81 -6.46
C VAL A 293 14.08 -11.34 -6.28
N TYR A 294 13.35 -10.76 -7.23
CA TYR A 294 12.89 -9.38 -7.17
C TYR A 294 11.39 -9.30 -6.90
N TYR A 295 10.98 -8.32 -6.09
CA TYR A 295 9.58 -7.94 -5.91
C TYR A 295 9.43 -6.44 -6.18
N SER A 296 8.61 -6.08 -7.17
CA SER A 296 8.47 -4.68 -7.58
C SER A 296 7.76 -3.78 -6.58
N GLY A 297 6.93 -4.35 -5.69
CA GLY A 297 5.87 -3.57 -5.05
C GLY A 297 4.93 -2.99 -6.12
N ASP A 298 4.30 -1.87 -5.79
CA ASP A 298 3.61 -1.03 -6.78
C ASP A 298 4.57 0.03 -7.32
N THR A 299 4.60 0.18 -8.63
CA THR A 299 5.50 1.07 -9.34
C THR A 299 5.03 1.33 -10.77
N GLY A 300 5.18 2.58 -11.22
CA GLY A 300 5.18 2.92 -12.63
C GLY A 300 6.53 2.59 -13.29
N TYR A 301 6.56 2.64 -14.62
CA TYR A 301 7.80 2.43 -15.36
C TYR A 301 8.78 3.60 -15.17
N GLY A 302 10.08 3.30 -15.21
CA GLY A 302 11.12 4.31 -15.09
C GLY A 302 12.54 3.76 -15.13
N PRO A 303 13.56 4.65 -15.07
CA PRO A 303 14.97 4.28 -15.24
C PRO A 303 15.52 3.40 -14.10
N HIS A 304 14.80 3.29 -12.98
CA HIS A 304 15.22 2.48 -11.85
C HIS A 304 15.31 0.99 -12.19
N PHE A 305 14.46 0.45 -13.07
CA PHE A 305 14.55 -0.96 -13.48
C PHE A 305 15.88 -1.29 -14.13
N LYS A 306 16.30 -0.47 -15.11
CA LYS A 306 17.59 -0.62 -15.77
C LYS A 306 18.74 -0.46 -14.79
N ALA A 307 18.68 0.53 -13.90
CA ALA A 307 19.71 0.73 -12.88
C ALA A 307 19.81 -0.47 -11.91
N ILE A 308 18.69 -1.07 -11.53
CA ILE A 308 18.65 -2.27 -10.69
C ILE A 308 19.24 -3.47 -11.47
N GLY A 309 18.85 -3.67 -12.74
CA GLY A 309 19.41 -4.72 -13.59
C GLY A 309 20.93 -4.58 -13.75
N GLU A 310 21.43 -3.36 -13.98
CA GLU A 310 22.88 -3.07 -14.05
C GLU A 310 23.59 -3.34 -12.71
N GLN A 311 22.95 -3.00 -11.58
CA GLN A 311 23.52 -3.20 -10.25
C GLN A 311 23.62 -4.67 -9.85
N PHE A 312 22.60 -5.48 -10.13
CA PHE A 312 22.51 -6.87 -9.66
C PHE A 312 22.86 -7.91 -10.72
N GLY A 313 23.02 -7.51 -11.98
CA GLY A 313 23.31 -8.41 -13.10
C GLY A 313 22.05 -9.19 -13.50
N SER A 314 22.04 -10.50 -13.34
CA SER A 314 20.85 -11.33 -13.60
C SER A 314 19.93 -11.41 -12.39
N VAL A 315 18.61 -11.39 -12.67
CA VAL A 315 17.54 -11.65 -11.71
C VAL A 315 16.87 -12.96 -12.11
N ASP A 316 16.92 -13.97 -11.25
CA ASP A 316 16.43 -15.31 -11.58
C ASP A 316 14.91 -15.32 -11.71
N LEU A 317 14.22 -14.61 -10.82
CA LEU A 317 12.77 -14.51 -10.83
C LEU A 317 12.31 -13.13 -10.33
N ALA A 318 11.44 -12.49 -11.10
CA ALA A 318 10.87 -11.19 -10.76
C ALA A 318 9.35 -11.30 -10.59
N ILE A 319 8.85 -11.01 -9.38
CA ILE A 319 7.46 -10.69 -9.16
C ILE A 319 7.25 -9.25 -9.61
N MET A 320 6.52 -9.06 -10.70
CA MET A 320 6.31 -7.77 -11.32
C MET A 320 4.85 -7.35 -11.19
N GLU A 321 4.62 -6.10 -10.82
CA GLU A 321 3.29 -5.51 -10.82
C GLU A 321 2.66 -5.64 -12.20
N ASN A 322 1.45 -6.20 -12.24
CA ASN A 322 0.68 -6.35 -13.46
C ASN A 322 -0.82 -6.35 -13.12
N GLY A 323 -1.32 -5.19 -12.73
CA GLY A 323 -2.71 -5.01 -12.38
C GLY A 323 -2.96 -3.60 -11.91
N GLN A 324 -4.24 -3.24 -11.86
CA GLN A 324 -4.69 -1.92 -11.42
C GLN A 324 -4.14 -0.73 -12.25
N TYR A 325 -3.75 -0.98 -13.50
CA TYR A 325 -3.28 0.06 -14.41
C TYR A 325 -4.44 0.80 -15.09
N ASP A 326 -4.19 2.05 -15.47
CA ASP A 326 -5.03 2.86 -16.35
C ASP A 326 -4.20 4.01 -16.92
N GLU A 327 -4.60 4.53 -18.07
CA GLU A 327 -3.95 5.69 -18.69
C GLU A 327 -4.00 6.94 -17.79
N ASP A 328 -5.00 7.06 -16.92
CA ASP A 328 -5.15 8.19 -16.00
C ASP A 328 -4.12 8.18 -14.85
N TRP A 329 -3.32 7.12 -14.67
CA TRP A 329 -2.27 7.03 -13.63
C TRP A 329 -1.08 6.14 -14.01
N ASN A 330 -0.78 6.02 -15.31
CA ASN A 330 0.31 5.20 -15.85
C ASN A 330 1.73 5.55 -15.32
N ASN A 331 1.90 6.71 -14.70
CA ASN A 331 3.16 7.09 -14.04
C ASN A 331 3.45 6.32 -12.74
N ILE A 332 2.44 5.69 -12.13
CA ILE A 332 2.54 5.03 -10.82
C ILE A 332 2.10 3.57 -10.81
N HIS A 333 1.48 3.09 -11.90
CA HIS A 333 1.18 1.68 -12.15
C HIS A 333 1.55 1.36 -13.60
N MET A 334 2.37 0.33 -13.83
CA MET A 334 2.82 -0.04 -15.18
C MET A 334 1.68 -0.56 -16.05
N MET A 335 1.64 -0.11 -17.30
CA MET A 335 0.87 -0.81 -18.34
C MET A 335 1.52 -2.18 -18.62
N PRO A 336 0.78 -3.23 -19.03
CA PRO A 336 1.36 -4.57 -19.20
C PRO A 336 2.55 -4.66 -20.17
N ASN A 337 2.59 -3.81 -21.20
CA ASN A 337 3.75 -3.68 -22.09
C ASN A 337 4.96 -3.06 -21.40
N GLU A 338 4.74 -2.11 -20.49
CA GLU A 338 5.80 -1.55 -19.65
C GLU A 338 6.27 -2.56 -18.61
N THR A 339 5.39 -3.37 -18.02
CA THR A 339 5.78 -4.48 -17.14
C THR A 339 6.71 -5.46 -17.86
N ALA A 340 6.38 -5.84 -19.11
CA ALA A 340 7.25 -6.69 -19.91
C ALA A 340 8.60 -6.03 -20.22
N GLN A 341 8.61 -4.73 -20.57
CA GLN A 341 9.85 -3.99 -20.81
C GLN A 341 10.69 -3.83 -19.54
N ALA A 342 10.06 -3.55 -18.40
CA ALA A 342 10.71 -3.45 -17.09
C ALA A 342 11.41 -4.75 -16.71
N ALA A 343 10.80 -5.90 -17.00
CA ALA A 343 11.42 -7.20 -16.78
C ALA A 343 12.70 -7.41 -17.63
N VAL A 344 12.69 -6.92 -18.88
CA VAL A 344 13.89 -6.92 -19.75
C VAL A 344 14.96 -6.00 -19.18
N ASP A 345 14.60 -4.78 -18.78
CA ASP A 345 15.55 -3.81 -18.23
C ASP A 345 16.15 -4.27 -16.89
N LEU A 346 15.36 -4.99 -16.10
CA LEU A 346 15.78 -5.65 -14.86
C LEU A 346 16.68 -6.87 -15.11
N ASN A 347 16.77 -7.35 -16.36
CA ASN A 347 17.47 -8.57 -16.74
C ASN A 347 16.93 -9.81 -16.00
N ALA A 348 15.60 -9.94 -15.99
CA ALA A 348 14.90 -11.06 -15.38
C ALA A 348 14.88 -12.31 -16.29
N HIS A 349 15.12 -13.49 -15.74
CA HIS A 349 15.00 -14.77 -16.45
C HIS A 349 13.58 -15.34 -16.42
N ALA A 350 12.84 -15.08 -15.33
CA ALA A 350 11.44 -15.47 -15.20
C ALA A 350 10.61 -14.35 -14.55
N VAL A 351 9.34 -14.25 -14.94
CA VAL A 351 8.42 -13.22 -14.48
C VAL A 351 7.16 -13.84 -13.91
N LEU A 352 6.77 -13.43 -12.71
CA LEU A 352 5.47 -13.71 -12.10
C LEU A 352 4.63 -12.43 -12.06
N PRO A 353 3.41 -12.41 -12.61
CA PRO A 353 2.52 -11.26 -12.48
C PRO A 353 1.93 -11.16 -11.06
N GLY A 354 2.10 -10.01 -10.42
CA GLY A 354 1.43 -9.63 -9.17
C GLY A 354 0.32 -8.61 -9.38
N HIS A 355 -0.26 -8.10 -8.28
CA HIS A 355 -1.20 -6.95 -8.23
C HIS A 355 -2.57 -7.13 -8.92
N ALA A 356 -2.82 -8.29 -9.54
CA ALA A 356 -4.13 -8.68 -10.10
C ALA A 356 -4.85 -9.74 -9.24
N GLY A 357 -6.03 -10.19 -9.68
CA GLY A 357 -6.63 -11.44 -9.20
C GLY A 357 -7.32 -11.41 -7.84
N ARG A 358 -7.47 -10.25 -7.20
CA ARG A 358 -8.14 -10.13 -5.89
C ARG A 358 -9.10 -8.98 -5.76
N PHE A 359 -8.75 -7.78 -6.21
CA PHE A 359 -9.54 -6.57 -6.00
C PHE A 359 -9.83 -5.85 -7.33
N VAL A 360 -10.89 -5.04 -7.36
CA VAL A 360 -11.19 -4.13 -8.46
C VAL A 360 -10.76 -2.72 -8.04
N LEU A 361 -9.59 -2.26 -8.48
CA LEU A 361 -9.04 -0.95 -8.17
C LEU A 361 -8.74 -0.10 -9.42
N ALA A 362 -8.99 -0.65 -10.62
CA ALA A 362 -8.80 0.05 -11.89
C ALA A 362 -9.84 -0.27 -12.94
N LYS A 363 -9.66 0.29 -14.14
CA LYS A 363 -10.65 0.32 -15.20
C LYS A 363 -10.50 -0.74 -16.29
N HIS A 364 -10.06 -1.93 -15.91
CA HIS A 364 -9.91 -3.07 -16.81
C HIS A 364 -10.78 -4.27 -16.37
N THR A 365 -10.99 -5.23 -17.27
CA THR A 365 -11.63 -6.51 -16.90
C THR A 365 -10.72 -7.30 -15.97
N TRP A 366 -11.27 -8.24 -15.20
CA TRP A 366 -10.47 -9.01 -14.23
C TRP A 366 -9.33 -9.82 -14.88
N ASP A 367 -9.50 -10.22 -16.14
CA ASP A 367 -8.59 -11.08 -16.91
C ASP A 367 -7.64 -10.31 -17.84
N ALA A 368 -7.92 -9.02 -18.09
CA ALA A 368 -7.11 -8.18 -18.98
C ALA A 368 -5.62 -8.13 -18.59
N PRO A 369 -5.22 -8.06 -17.30
CA PRO A 369 -3.80 -8.05 -16.95
C PRO A 369 -3.06 -9.31 -17.40
N TYR A 370 -3.67 -10.50 -17.25
CA TYR A 370 -3.03 -11.75 -17.65
C TYR A 370 -2.90 -11.88 -19.16
N LYS A 371 -3.98 -11.58 -19.89
CA LYS A 371 -4.00 -11.62 -21.36
C LYS A 371 -2.99 -10.66 -21.97
N SER A 372 -2.97 -9.42 -21.48
CA SER A 372 -2.14 -8.35 -22.03
C SER A 372 -0.66 -8.57 -21.73
N LEU A 373 -0.31 -9.01 -20.51
CA LEU A 373 1.08 -9.33 -20.21
C LEU A 373 1.55 -10.58 -20.98
N ALA A 374 0.71 -11.61 -21.12
CA ALA A 374 1.05 -12.78 -21.93
C ALA A 374 1.34 -12.39 -23.38
N GLN A 375 0.53 -11.50 -23.96
CA GLN A 375 0.78 -10.96 -25.29
C GLN A 375 2.08 -10.13 -25.35
N ALA A 376 2.29 -9.23 -24.38
CA ALA A 376 3.47 -8.37 -24.33
C ALA A 376 4.78 -9.13 -24.06
N SER A 377 4.69 -10.34 -23.51
CA SER A 377 5.84 -11.21 -23.20
C SER A 377 6.18 -12.18 -24.34
N ALA A 378 5.36 -12.29 -25.38
CA ALA A 378 5.47 -13.35 -26.38
C ALA A 378 6.79 -13.33 -27.19
N ASP A 379 7.43 -12.17 -27.32
CA ASP A 379 8.69 -11.93 -28.03
C ASP A 379 9.88 -11.66 -27.09
N LYS A 380 9.72 -11.91 -25.78
CA LYS A 380 10.75 -11.63 -24.78
C LYS A 380 11.49 -12.90 -24.38
N ASP A 381 12.76 -12.74 -24.00
CA ASP A 381 13.64 -13.86 -23.66
C ASP A 381 13.38 -14.46 -22.26
N PHE A 382 12.60 -13.76 -21.41
CA PHE A 382 12.22 -14.26 -20.09
C PHE A 382 11.05 -15.24 -20.17
N ARG A 383 10.97 -16.16 -19.21
CA ARG A 383 9.83 -17.08 -19.06
C ARG A 383 8.70 -16.43 -18.25
N LEU A 384 7.54 -16.24 -18.86
CA LEU A 384 6.34 -15.80 -18.13
C LEU A 384 5.74 -17.00 -17.37
N LEU A 385 5.68 -16.89 -16.03
CA LEU A 385 5.10 -17.88 -15.13
C LEU A 385 3.68 -17.45 -14.74
N THR A 386 2.73 -18.36 -14.87
CA THR A 386 1.29 -18.05 -14.69
C THR A 386 0.61 -19.02 -13.73
N PRO A 387 1.12 -19.19 -12.49
CA PRO A 387 0.50 -20.07 -11.52
C PRO A 387 -0.94 -19.65 -11.25
N LYS A 388 -1.80 -20.63 -10.99
CA LYS A 388 -3.07 -20.38 -10.31
C LYS A 388 -2.78 -19.83 -8.92
N GLN A 389 -3.73 -19.11 -8.34
CA GLN A 389 -3.57 -18.65 -6.97
C GLN A 389 -3.34 -19.87 -6.05
N GLY A 390 -2.30 -19.82 -5.23
CA GLY A 390 -1.92 -20.93 -4.37
C GLY A 390 -1.08 -22.03 -5.00
N GLU A 391 -0.88 -22.04 -6.32
CA GLU A 391 -0.06 -23.04 -7.00
C GLU A 391 1.43 -22.79 -6.70
N PRO A 392 2.18 -23.79 -6.17
CA PRO A 392 3.59 -23.62 -5.87
C PRO A 392 4.43 -23.42 -7.13
N VAL A 393 5.30 -22.41 -7.10
CA VAL A 393 6.34 -22.16 -8.11
C VAL A 393 7.67 -22.52 -7.50
N LEU A 394 8.38 -23.49 -8.07
CA LEU A 394 9.70 -23.90 -7.59
C LEU A 394 10.77 -23.00 -8.22
N VAL A 395 11.53 -22.28 -7.41
CA VAL A 395 12.52 -21.29 -7.91
C VAL A 395 13.59 -21.97 -8.77
N ASN A 396 13.95 -23.21 -8.43
CA ASN A 396 14.96 -23.99 -9.15
C ASN A 396 14.41 -24.79 -10.37
N ASP A 397 13.09 -24.80 -10.61
CA ASP A 397 12.50 -25.61 -11.69
C ASP A 397 12.21 -24.75 -12.94
N ASN A 398 13.18 -24.76 -13.85
CA ASN A 398 13.06 -24.09 -15.14
C ASN A 398 12.13 -24.82 -16.14
N ALA A 399 11.77 -26.07 -15.86
CA ALA A 399 10.90 -26.87 -16.70
C ALA A 399 9.43 -26.80 -16.29
N GLN A 400 9.12 -26.31 -15.08
CA GLN A 400 7.75 -26.20 -14.57
C GLN A 400 6.86 -25.40 -15.54
N GLN A 401 5.74 -26.00 -15.94
CA GLN A 401 4.79 -25.40 -16.88
C GLN A 401 3.58 -24.86 -16.14
N PHE A 402 3.01 -23.78 -16.68
CA PHE A 402 1.80 -23.15 -16.17
C PHE A 402 0.82 -22.93 -17.31
N SER A 403 -0.47 -23.09 -17.03
CA SER A 403 -1.53 -22.90 -18.01
C SER A 403 -1.99 -21.43 -18.06
N ALA A 404 -2.49 -20.98 -19.20
CA ALA A 404 -3.30 -19.76 -19.31
C ALA A 404 -4.69 -19.96 -18.68
N TRP A 405 -4.74 -20.16 -17.36
CA TRP A 405 -5.93 -20.60 -16.64
C TRP A 405 -7.13 -19.63 -16.77
N TRP A 406 -6.87 -18.35 -17.07
CA TRP A 406 -7.89 -17.34 -17.32
C TRP A 406 -8.75 -17.63 -18.56
N GLU A 407 -8.23 -18.36 -19.55
CA GLU A 407 -8.99 -18.75 -20.76
C GLU A 407 -10.15 -19.68 -20.40
N SER A 408 -9.93 -20.57 -19.43
CA SER A 408 -10.95 -21.48 -18.93
C SER A 408 -11.91 -20.84 -17.92
N ALA A 409 -11.47 -19.80 -17.21
CA ALA A 409 -12.27 -19.13 -16.18
C ALA A 409 -13.25 -18.08 -16.76
N GLY A 410 -13.00 -17.60 -17.98
CA GLY A 410 -13.92 -16.70 -18.70
C GLY A 410 -14.87 -17.40 -19.68
N ALA A 411 -14.66 -18.69 -19.95
CA ALA A 411 -15.47 -19.48 -20.89
C ALA A 411 -16.57 -20.24 -20.15
N MET A 412 -17.64 -19.56 -19.73
CA MET A 412 -18.97 -20.14 -19.48
C MET A 412 -20.04 -19.06 -19.36
#